data_AF-A0A4S1E379-F1
#
_entry.id   AF-A0A4S1E379-F1
#
_cell.length_a   1.000
_cell.length_b   1.000
_cell.length_c   1.000
_cell.angle_alpha   90.00
_cell.angle_beta   90.00
_cell.angle_gamma   90.00
#
_symmetry.space_group_name_H-M   'P 1'
#
loop_
_entity.id
_entity.type
_entity.pdbx_description
1 polymer ?
#
loop_
_entity_poly.entity_id
_entity_poly.type
_entity_poly.pdbx_seq_one_letter_code
_entity_poly.pdbx_strand_id
1 'polypeptide(L)'
;GICHACTIVENHPDGSTTESRTCVFSAHYFNNKSITTIEGQAKYDKLGKVEALTPVQQAFIDHFSFQCGYCTPGFVAGATVFLDGLKRKPVQRANLESAIEEALNDHICRCTGYVRYYEAVKEVALATPGCVID
;
A
#
# COMPACT_ATOMS: atom_id res chain seq x y z
N GLY A 1 5.86 -5.91 16.36
CA GLY A 1 5.36 -5.13 15.21
C GLY A 1 3.94 -5.53 14.90
N ILE A 2 2.99 -5.10 15.74
CA ILE A 2 1.59 -5.53 15.66
C ILE A 2 0.75 -4.57 14.80
N CYS A 3 1.02 -3.27 14.82
CA CYS A 3 0.14 -2.28 14.19
C CYS A 3 0.38 -2.01 12.69
N HIS A 4 1.51 -2.48 12.14
CA HIS A 4 1.93 -2.24 10.75
C HIS A 4 2.08 -0.76 10.33
N ALA A 5 1.98 0.21 11.24
CA ALA A 5 2.21 1.63 10.93
C ALA A 5 3.63 1.94 10.39
N CYS A 6 4.58 1.04 10.63
CA CYS A 6 5.98 1.15 10.19
C CYS A 6 6.30 0.31 8.94
N THR A 7 5.28 -0.11 8.21
CA THR A 7 5.42 -0.93 7.00
C THR A 7 6.10 -0.13 5.89
N ILE A 8 7.08 -0.76 5.26
CA ILE A 8 7.72 -0.33 4.02
C ILE A 8 7.50 -1.38 2.94
N VAL A 9 7.71 -0.99 1.68
CA VAL A 9 7.73 -1.90 0.53
C VAL A 9 9.17 -2.40 0.34
N GLU A 10 9.40 -3.71 0.37
CA GLU A 10 10.64 -4.30 -0.14
C GLU A 10 10.48 -4.61 -1.62
N ASN A 11 11.42 -4.15 -2.44
CA ASN A 11 11.45 -4.42 -3.87
C ASN A 11 12.42 -5.57 -4.16
N HIS A 12 11.93 -6.62 -4.81
CA HIS A 12 12.69 -7.81 -5.16
C HIS A 12 13.28 -7.71 -6.57
N PRO A 13 14.39 -8.42 -6.86
CA PRO A 13 15.03 -8.39 -8.18
C PRO A 13 14.16 -8.90 -9.34
N ASP A 14 13.18 -9.76 -9.05
CA ASP A 14 12.21 -10.26 -10.03
C ASP A 14 11.06 -9.26 -10.32
N GLY A 15 11.16 -8.06 -9.73
CA GLY A 15 10.14 -7.02 -9.81
C GLY A 15 8.96 -7.23 -8.88
N SER A 16 9.00 -8.24 -7.99
CA SER A 16 8.00 -8.44 -6.94
C SER A 16 8.18 -7.53 -5.75
N THR A 17 7.09 -7.30 -5.01
CA THR A 17 7.12 -6.51 -3.78
C THR A 17 6.51 -7.27 -2.62
N THR A 18 7.02 -7.01 -1.42
CA THR A 18 6.48 -7.54 -0.16
C THR A 18 6.48 -6.47 0.92
N GLU A 19 5.64 -6.64 1.94
CA GLU A 19 5.69 -5.79 3.14
C GLU A 19 6.84 -6.17 4.08
N SER A 20 7.44 -5.17 4.72
CA SER A 20 8.28 -5.37 5.90
C SER A 20 8.01 -4.34 6.98
N ARG A 21 7.98 -4.79 8.24
CA ARG A 21 7.78 -3.93 9.41
C ARG A 21 9.11 -3.54 10.01
N THR A 22 9.50 -2.27 9.85
CA THR A 22 10.83 -1.82 10.26
C THR A 22 11.08 -1.93 11.77
N CYS A 23 10.05 -1.88 12.61
CA CYS A 23 10.20 -1.90 14.07
C CYS A 23 10.62 -3.25 14.67
N VAL A 24 10.63 -4.34 13.89
CA VAL A 24 11.01 -5.69 14.37
C VAL A 24 12.27 -6.24 13.72
N PHE A 25 12.88 -5.48 12.80
CA PHE A 25 14.12 -5.86 12.15
C PHE A 25 15.26 -4.94 12.57
N SER A 26 16.46 -5.50 12.73
CA SER A 26 17.69 -4.70 12.80
C SER A 26 17.95 -4.07 11.43
N ALA A 27 18.59 -2.90 11.40
CA ALA A 27 18.99 -2.25 10.14
C ALA A 27 19.82 -3.18 9.23
N HIS A 28 20.63 -4.07 9.82
CA HIS A 28 21.44 -5.02 9.05
C HIS A 28 20.60 -5.99 8.18
N TYR A 29 19.38 -6.31 8.58
CA TYR A 29 18.46 -7.14 7.78
C TYR A 29 18.18 -6.55 6.40
N PHE A 30 18.19 -5.21 6.30
CA PHE A 30 17.94 -4.48 5.06
C PHE A 30 19.21 -4.24 4.22
N ASN A 31 20.36 -4.76 4.65
CA ASN A 31 21.59 -4.60 3.90
C ASN A 31 21.45 -5.16 2.47
N ASN A 32 21.81 -4.37 1.46
CA ASN A 32 21.67 -4.68 0.03
C ASN A 32 20.23 -4.94 -0.46
N LYS A 33 19.20 -4.66 0.35
CA LYS A 33 17.80 -4.69 -0.11
C LYS A 33 17.41 -3.34 -0.71
N SER A 34 16.55 -3.38 -1.72
CA SER A 34 15.87 -2.18 -2.21
C SER A 34 14.57 -2.00 -1.43
N ILE A 35 14.38 -0.83 -0.84
CA ILE A 35 13.18 -0.51 -0.05
C ILE A 35 12.57 0.83 -0.49
N THR A 36 11.24 0.93 -0.40
CA THR A 36 10.49 2.15 -0.68
C THR A 36 9.63 2.51 0.54
N THR A 37 9.83 3.71 1.08
CA THR A 37 9.02 4.27 2.17
C THR A 37 7.82 5.05 1.62
N ILE A 38 6.99 5.65 2.48
CA ILE A 38 5.84 6.47 2.05
C ILE A 38 6.24 7.63 1.15
N GLU A 39 7.36 8.29 1.47
CA GLU A 39 7.92 9.38 0.68
C GLU A 39 8.39 8.88 -0.68
N GLY A 40 9.10 7.75 -0.70
CA GLY A 40 9.66 7.17 -1.93
C GLY A 40 8.62 6.71 -2.97
N GLN A 41 7.34 6.65 -2.61
CA GLN A 41 6.28 6.27 -3.55
C GLN A 41 5.85 7.41 -4.48
N ALA A 42 5.97 8.67 -4.04
CA ALA A 42 5.59 9.82 -4.87
C ALA A 42 6.66 10.15 -5.92
N LYS A 43 6.26 10.84 -6.99
CA LYS A 43 7.19 11.45 -7.95
C LYS A 43 7.54 12.85 -7.52
N TYR A 44 8.81 13.21 -7.66
CA TYR A 44 9.34 14.51 -7.26
C TYR A 44 10.00 15.22 -8.45
N ASP A 45 9.84 16.53 -8.50
CA ASP A 45 10.56 17.37 -9.45
C ASP A 45 12.05 17.51 -9.06
N LYS A 46 12.82 18.19 -9.92
CA LYS A 46 14.26 18.44 -9.69
C LYS A 46 14.56 19.29 -8.45
N LEU A 47 13.55 19.95 -7.88
CA LEU A 47 13.65 20.80 -6.69
C LEU A 47 13.18 20.06 -5.42
N GLY A 48 12.81 18.78 -5.54
CA GLY A 48 12.35 17.96 -4.43
C GLY A 48 10.90 18.23 -4.02
N LYS A 49 10.09 18.88 -4.86
CA LYS A 49 8.64 19.03 -4.63
C LYS A 49 7.88 17.86 -5.23
N VAL A 50 6.79 17.46 -4.57
CA VAL A 50 5.89 16.42 -5.10
C VAL A 50 5.29 16.91 -6.42
N GLU A 51 5.60 16.19 -7.50
CA GLU A 51 5.07 16.41 -8.84
C GLU A 51 3.79 15.59 -9.04
N ALA A 52 3.77 14.33 -8.59
CA ALA A 52 2.62 13.45 -8.69
C ALA A 52 2.57 12.43 -7.55
N LEU A 53 1.36 12.17 -7.05
CA LEU A 53 1.08 11.09 -6.11
C LEU A 53 0.85 9.77 -6.86
N THR A 54 1.02 8.64 -6.16
CA THR A 54 0.58 7.34 -6.69
C THR A 54 -0.95 7.27 -6.73
N PRO A 55 -1.55 6.38 -7.55
CA PRO A 55 -2.99 6.15 -7.52
C PRO A 55 -3.52 5.80 -6.13
N VAL A 56 -2.76 5.05 -5.33
CA VAL A 56 -3.11 4.71 -3.93
C VAL A 56 -3.14 5.95 -3.05
N GLN A 57 -2.07 6.76 -3.09
CA GLN A 57 -1.98 7.99 -2.29
C GLN A 57 -3.12 8.96 -2.63
N GLN A 58 -3.39 9.13 -3.93
CA GLN A 58 -4.48 9.99 -4.40
C GLN A 58 -5.85 9.46 -3.98
N ALA A 59 -6.12 8.17 -4.18
CA ALA A 59 -7.39 7.57 -3.78
C ALA A 59 -7.63 7.68 -2.27
N PHE A 60 -6.60 7.54 -1.43
CA PHE A 60 -6.76 7.70 0.03
C PHE A 60 -7.13 9.13 0.44
N ILE A 61 -6.69 10.12 -0.32
CA ILE A 61 -7.10 11.52 -0.14
C ILE A 61 -8.55 11.70 -0.57
N ASP A 62 -8.88 11.24 -1.78
CA ASP A 62 -10.19 11.44 -2.39
C ASP A 62 -11.32 10.75 -1.61
N HIS A 63 -11.03 9.61 -0.99
CA HIS A 63 -11.95 8.85 -0.15
C HIS A 63 -11.96 9.27 1.33
N PHE A 64 -11.15 10.27 1.71
CA PHE A 64 -10.96 10.66 3.11
C PHE A 64 -10.62 9.45 4.00
N SER A 65 -9.71 8.60 3.53
CA SER A 65 -9.45 7.28 4.14
C SER A 65 -8.77 7.36 5.51
N PHE A 66 -8.26 8.53 5.90
CA PHE A 66 -7.58 8.76 7.16
C PHE A 66 -8.09 10.00 7.90
N GLN A 67 -7.96 9.98 9.23
CA GLN A 67 -8.22 11.13 10.10
C GLN A 67 -6.92 11.64 10.72
N CYS A 68 -6.39 10.96 11.75
CA CYS A 68 -5.15 11.39 12.39
C CYS A 68 -3.91 11.20 11.52
N GLY A 69 -4.00 10.44 10.43
CA GLY A 69 -2.91 10.19 9.48
C GLY A 69 -1.81 9.22 9.95
N TYR A 70 -1.75 8.86 11.25
CA TYR A 70 -0.60 8.14 11.81
C TYR A 70 -0.38 6.75 11.19
N CYS A 71 -1.45 6.00 10.94
CA CYS A 71 -1.37 4.66 10.33
C CYS A 71 -1.27 4.70 8.79
N THR A 72 -1.57 5.83 8.17
CA THR A 72 -1.74 5.96 6.72
C THR A 72 -0.50 5.55 5.92
N PRO A 73 0.74 5.86 6.34
CA PRO A 73 1.93 5.36 5.66
C PRO A 73 1.97 3.83 5.51
N GLY A 74 1.60 3.11 6.57
CA GLY A 74 1.55 1.64 6.56
C GLY A 74 0.49 1.12 5.60
N PHE A 75 -0.73 1.67 5.66
CA PHE A 75 -1.81 1.31 4.73
C PHE A 75 -1.44 1.58 3.27
N VAL A 76 -0.76 2.70 2.97
CA VAL A 76 -0.32 2.98 1.59
C VAL A 76 0.69 1.94 1.13
N ALA A 77 1.67 1.58 1.95
CA ALA A 77 2.64 0.54 1.62
C ALA A 77 1.97 -0.82 1.39
N GLY A 78 1.05 -1.23 2.27
CA GLY A 78 0.33 -2.49 2.12
C GLY A 78 -0.58 -2.54 0.90
N ALA A 79 -1.33 -1.47 0.64
CA ALA A 79 -2.17 -1.36 -0.55
C ALA A 79 -1.34 -1.41 -1.85
N THR A 80 -0.16 -0.77 -1.85
CA THR A 80 0.77 -0.82 -2.98
C THR A 80 1.26 -2.24 -3.25
N VAL A 81 1.67 -2.99 -2.20
CA VAL A 81 2.10 -4.40 -2.32
C VAL A 81 0.95 -5.28 -2.80
N PHE A 82 -0.26 -5.09 -2.27
CA PHE A 82 -1.45 -5.83 -2.69
C PHE A 82 -1.75 -5.64 -4.17
N LEU A 83 -1.83 -4.39 -4.64
CA LEU A 83 -2.11 -4.06 -6.05
C LEU A 83 -1.02 -4.57 -6.99
N ASP A 84 0.25 -4.52 -6.56
CA ASP A 84 1.36 -5.11 -7.27
C ASP A 84 1.24 -6.64 -7.40
N GLY A 85 0.81 -7.32 -6.33
CA GLY A 85 0.45 -8.73 -6.35
C GLY A 85 -0.66 -9.05 -7.35
N LEU A 86 -1.72 -8.23 -7.40
CA LEU A 86 -2.84 -8.41 -8.34
C LEU A 86 -2.40 -8.33 -9.81
N LYS A 87 -1.40 -7.50 -10.15
CA LYS A 87 -0.87 -7.42 -11.53
C LYS A 87 -0.24 -8.74 -11.98
N ARG A 88 0.31 -9.54 -11.06
CA ARG A 88 0.89 -10.85 -11.36
C ARG A 88 -0.15 -11.96 -11.27
N LYS A 89 -1.03 -11.86 -10.28
CA LYS A 89 -2.08 -12.85 -10.00
C LYS A 89 -3.41 -12.11 -9.83
N PRO A 90 -4.13 -11.87 -10.94
CA PRO A 90 -5.39 -11.16 -10.91
C PRO A 90 -6.42 -11.86 -10.02
N VAL A 91 -7.29 -11.08 -9.41
CA VAL A 91 -8.37 -11.60 -8.56
C VAL A 91 -9.69 -11.58 -9.32
N GLN A 92 -10.53 -12.59 -9.10
CA GLN A 92 -11.90 -12.57 -9.60
C GLN A 92 -12.67 -11.44 -8.91
N ARG A 93 -13.52 -10.72 -9.66
CA ARG A 93 -14.32 -9.60 -9.14
C ARG A 93 -15.12 -9.99 -7.90
N ALA A 94 -15.68 -11.20 -7.89
CA ALA A 94 -16.45 -11.73 -6.76
C ALA A 94 -15.63 -11.85 -5.45
N ASN A 95 -14.30 -11.96 -5.54
CA ASN A 95 -13.39 -12.17 -4.41
C ASN A 95 -12.56 -10.93 -4.07
N LEU A 96 -12.78 -9.80 -4.76
CA LEU A 96 -11.95 -8.60 -4.58
C LEU A 96 -12.05 -8.01 -3.17
N GLU A 97 -13.26 -7.94 -2.61
CA GLU A 97 -13.47 -7.35 -1.27
C GLU A 97 -12.77 -8.18 -0.18
N SER A 98 -12.97 -9.50 -0.20
CA SER A 98 -12.29 -10.40 0.75
C SER A 98 -10.78 -10.36 0.60
N ALA A 99 -10.26 -10.22 -0.63
CA ALA A 99 -8.83 -10.12 -0.86
C ALA A 99 -8.24 -8.79 -0.33
N ILE A 100 -8.97 -7.67 -0.44
CA ILE A 100 -8.57 -6.38 0.14
C ILE A 100 -8.57 -6.47 1.67
N GLU A 101 -9.61 -7.06 2.26
CA GLU A 101 -9.69 -7.26 3.71
C GLU A 101 -8.53 -8.12 4.20
N GLU A 102 -8.28 -9.28 3.58
CA GLU A 102 -7.16 -10.15 3.95
C GLU A 102 -5.81 -9.43 3.87
N ALA A 103 -5.60 -8.62 2.84
CA ALA A 103 -4.34 -7.90 2.66
C ALA A 103 -4.10 -6.78 3.69
N LEU A 104 -5.17 -6.13 4.17
CA LEU A 104 -5.05 -4.88 4.94
C LEU A 104 -5.53 -5.00 6.40
N ASN A 105 -6.19 -6.08 6.79
CA ASN A 105 -6.78 -6.23 8.13
C ASN A 105 -5.74 -6.22 9.27
N ASP A 106 -4.50 -6.57 8.99
CA ASP A 106 -3.40 -6.50 9.96
C ASP A 106 -2.86 -5.05 10.16
N HIS A 107 -3.24 -4.11 9.29
CA HIS A 107 -2.94 -2.69 9.46
C HIS A 107 -3.95 -2.05 10.40
N ILE A 108 -3.49 -1.59 11.57
CA ILE A 108 -4.40 -1.10 12.60
C ILE A 108 -4.69 0.39 12.40
N CYS A 109 -5.98 0.74 12.28
CA CYS A 109 -6.46 2.11 12.33
C CYS A 109 -7.47 2.28 13.47
N ARG A 110 -7.20 3.21 14.39
CA ARG A 110 -8.12 3.49 15.51
C ARG A 110 -9.16 4.58 15.23
N CYS A 111 -9.09 5.24 14.07
CA CYS A 111 -9.91 6.41 13.79
C CYS A 111 -11.04 6.15 12.77
N THR A 112 -10.75 5.45 11.67
CA THR A 112 -11.63 5.50 10.48
C THR A 112 -12.57 4.31 10.32
N GLY A 113 -12.34 3.21 11.04
CA GLY A 113 -13.14 1.99 10.90
C GLY A 113 -12.92 1.24 9.58
N TYR A 114 -11.79 1.47 8.90
CA TYR A 114 -11.26 0.70 7.75
C TYR A 114 -12.00 0.86 6.40
N VAL A 115 -13.33 0.98 6.41
CA VAL A 115 -14.17 0.98 5.18
C VAL A 115 -13.65 1.93 4.10
N ARG A 116 -13.27 3.16 4.47
CA ARG A 116 -12.76 4.16 3.52
C ARG A 116 -11.40 3.81 2.92
N TYR A 117 -10.55 3.05 3.61
CA TYR A 117 -9.33 2.52 3.01
C TYR A 117 -9.68 1.45 1.97
N TYR A 118 -10.61 0.55 2.31
CA TYR A 118 -10.99 -0.55 1.43
C TYR A 118 -11.69 -0.05 0.16
N GLU A 119 -12.57 0.94 0.28
CA GLU A 119 -13.23 1.60 -0.85
C GLU A 119 -12.20 2.22 -1.82
N ALA A 120 -11.21 2.93 -1.28
CA ALA A 120 -10.14 3.54 -2.08
C ALA A 120 -9.28 2.51 -2.80
N VAL A 121 -8.86 1.43 -2.12
CA VAL A 121 -8.10 0.35 -2.76
C VAL A 121 -8.91 -0.38 -3.81
N LYS A 122 -10.21 -0.61 -3.56
CA LYS A 122 -11.14 -1.22 -4.51
C LYS A 122 -11.25 -0.40 -5.78
N GLU A 123 -11.38 0.92 -5.67
CA GLU A 123 -11.38 1.83 -6.82
C GLU A 123 -10.11 1.67 -7.66
N VAL A 124 -8.94 1.76 -7.02
CA VAL A 124 -7.65 1.65 -7.71
C VAL A 124 -7.49 0.28 -8.39
N ALA A 125 -7.90 -0.80 -7.71
CA ALA A 125 -7.85 -2.15 -8.28
C ALA A 125 -8.73 -2.29 -9.53
N LEU A 126 -9.96 -1.77 -9.48
CA LEU A 126 -10.90 -1.80 -10.62
C LEU A 126 -10.46 -0.89 -11.78
N ALA A 127 -9.81 0.24 -11.47
CA ALA A 127 -9.28 1.17 -12.47
C ALA A 127 -7.97 0.70 -13.11
N THR A 128 -7.26 -0.25 -12.48
CA THR A 128 -5.98 -0.77 -12.98
C THR A 128 -6.22 -1.97 -13.89
N PRO A 129 -5.92 -1.88 -15.21
CA PRO A 129 -6.17 -2.97 -16.14
C PRO A 129 -5.42 -4.25 -15.74
N GLY A 130 -6.13 -5.38 -15.78
CA GLY A 130 -5.56 -6.70 -15.50
C GLY A 130 -5.46 -7.08 -14.02
N CYS A 131 -5.75 -6.18 -13.07
CA CYS A 131 -5.77 -6.56 -11.64
C CYS A 131 -7.02 -7.36 -11.24
N VAL A 132 -8.17 -7.06 -11.87
CA VAL A 132 -9.46 -7.68 -11.58
C VAL A 132 -10.02 -8.29 -12.85
N ILE A 133 -10.43 -9.56 -12.78
CA ILE A 133 -11.02 -10.33 -13.87
C ILE A 133 -12.45 -10.76 -13.50
N ASP A 134 -13.32 -10.96 -14.48
CA ASP A 134 -14.69 -11.45 -14.26
C ASP A 134 -14.73 -12.98 -14.09
#